data_AF-A0A5N5IYD4-F1
#
_entry.id   AF-A0A5N5IYD4-F1
#
_cell.length_a   1.000
_cell.length_b   1.000
_cell.length_c   1.000
_cell.angle_alpha   90.00
_cell.angle_beta   90.00
_cell.angle_gamma   90.00
#
_symmetry.space_group_name_H-M   'P 1'
#
loop_
_entity.id
_entity.type
_entity.pdbx_description
1 polymer ?
#
loop_
_entity_poly.entity_id
_entity_poly.type
_entity_poly.pdbx_seq_one_letter_code
_entity_poly.pdbx_strand_id
1 'polypeptide(L)'
;MAYSALSADANIAMISKRILRVYPGSWPISAPGARPGRRSEVSESIEALIKRRILVGEFDELVRRPDASDIPGDTRRGLVELDDSKAKQSLAEIYEEEHVKNSNPDAYVSKTDEKLRRDVKEVENMWKDVCARLDALSSWHYKPKPAAPSLTVVADVATIAMEDAQPATAQGVHGGDSMIAPQEVYNPGKDTAE
;
A
#
# COMPACT_ATOMS: atom_id res chain seq x y z
N MET A 1 3.05 88.71 -17.67
CA MET A 1 2.40 87.54 -17.04
C MET A 1 1.78 86.70 -18.15
N ALA A 2 1.78 85.37 -18.01
CA ALA A 2 1.15 84.36 -18.90
C ALA A 2 1.97 83.80 -20.08
N TYR A 3 3.15 83.21 -19.83
CA TYR A 3 3.74 82.20 -20.72
C TYR A 3 4.56 81.17 -19.91
N SER A 4 3.91 80.38 -19.06
CA SER A 4 4.55 79.21 -18.42
C SER A 4 3.62 78.09 -17.98
N ALA A 5 2.30 78.20 -18.20
CA ALA A 5 1.35 77.16 -17.78
C ALA A 5 0.94 76.18 -18.91
N LEU A 6 1.11 76.54 -20.19
CA LEU A 6 0.59 75.74 -21.31
C LEU A 6 1.47 74.53 -21.72
N SER A 7 2.70 74.43 -21.24
CA SER A 7 3.64 73.37 -21.65
C SER A 7 3.53 72.09 -20.81
N ALA A 8 2.93 72.16 -19.61
CA ALA A 8 2.80 71.01 -18.73
C ALA A 8 1.58 70.15 -19.10
N ASP A 9 0.43 70.78 -19.39
CA ASP A 9 -0.82 70.10 -19.74
C ASP A 9 -0.74 69.40 -21.11
N ALA A 10 0.00 69.97 -22.06
CA ALA A 10 0.22 69.37 -23.38
C ALA A 10 1.01 68.06 -23.31
N ASN A 11 1.97 67.96 -22.38
CA ASN A 11 2.77 66.75 -22.16
C ASN A 11 1.95 65.65 -21.46
N ILE A 12 1.11 66.02 -20.47
CA ILE A 12 0.23 65.07 -19.79
C ILE A 12 -0.82 64.49 -20.76
N ALA A 13 -1.38 65.33 -21.63
CA ALA A 13 -2.33 64.90 -22.66
C ALA A 13 -1.69 64.02 -23.76
N MET A 14 -0.44 64.28 -24.14
CA MET A 14 0.32 63.42 -25.06
C MET A 14 0.66 62.06 -24.44
N ILE A 15 1.04 62.04 -23.16
CA ILE A 15 1.33 60.79 -22.44
C ILE A 15 0.05 59.95 -22.31
N SER A 16 -1.09 60.57 -21.99
CA SER A 16 -2.39 59.89 -21.88
C SER A 16 -2.87 59.30 -23.21
N LYS A 17 -2.70 60.02 -24.33
CA LYS A 17 -3.08 59.52 -25.66
C LYS A 17 -2.14 58.44 -26.20
N ARG A 18 -0.89 58.37 -25.72
CA ARG A 18 0.11 57.37 -26.14
C ARG A 18 -0.07 56.00 -25.48
N ILE A 19 -0.84 55.92 -24.38
CA ILE A 19 -1.11 54.67 -23.65
C ILE A 19 -2.24 53.84 -24.30
N LEU A 20 -3.01 54.41 -25.24
CA LEU A 20 -4.27 53.83 -25.72
C LEU A 20 -4.21 53.07 -27.06
N ARG A 21 -3.06 52.51 -27.48
CA ARG A 21 -2.99 51.73 -28.73
C ARG A 21 -2.09 50.51 -28.66
N VAL A 22 -2.63 49.39 -28.16
CA VAL A 22 -2.05 48.04 -28.35
C VAL A 22 -3.18 47.03 -28.64
N TYR A 23 -3.26 46.65 -29.92
CA TYR A 23 -3.82 45.46 -30.59
C TYR A 23 -5.16 44.81 -30.18
N PRO A 24 -6.15 44.75 -31.09
CA PRO A 24 -7.26 43.80 -31.01
C PRO A 24 -6.77 42.41 -31.43
N GLY A 25 -6.71 41.45 -30.50
CA GLY A 25 -6.38 40.06 -30.82
C GLY A 25 -5.73 39.24 -29.71
N SER A 26 -5.25 39.87 -28.64
CA SER A 26 -4.80 39.19 -27.44
C SER A 26 -5.85 39.32 -26.34
N TRP A 27 -6.23 38.19 -25.73
CA TRP A 27 -6.93 38.20 -24.44
C TRP A 27 -6.24 39.22 -23.51
N PRO A 28 -6.99 40.02 -22.75
CA PRO A 28 -6.42 41.09 -21.96
C PRO A 28 -5.38 40.47 -21.03
N ILE A 29 -4.10 40.76 -21.28
CA ILE A 29 -2.99 40.34 -20.45
C ILE A 29 -3.18 41.12 -19.15
N SER A 30 -3.90 40.49 -18.22
CA SER A 30 -3.93 40.87 -16.82
C SER A 30 -2.49 41.06 -16.38
N ALA A 31 -2.17 42.25 -15.85
CA ALA A 31 -0.85 42.57 -15.36
C ALA A 31 -0.27 41.40 -14.55
N PRO A 32 0.98 40.97 -14.78
CA PRO A 32 1.57 39.88 -14.02
C PRO A 32 1.59 40.26 -12.54
N GLY A 33 0.65 39.69 -11.77
CA GLY A 33 0.57 39.87 -10.33
C GLY A 33 -0.56 40.75 -9.78
N ALA A 34 -1.54 41.20 -10.57
CA ALA A 34 -2.76 41.76 -9.98
C ALA A 34 -3.57 40.63 -9.31
N ARG A 35 -3.33 40.40 -8.01
CA ARG A 35 -4.07 39.43 -7.21
C ARG A 35 -5.56 39.77 -7.27
N PRO A 36 -6.45 38.85 -7.65
CA PRO A 36 -7.88 39.10 -7.57
C PRO A 36 -8.20 39.48 -6.12
N GLY A 37 -8.73 40.68 -5.92
CA GLY A 37 -9.22 41.10 -4.61
C GLY A 37 -10.29 40.11 -4.16
N ARG A 38 -10.28 39.70 -2.89
CA ARG A 38 -11.34 38.86 -2.33
C ARG A 38 -12.66 39.64 -2.39
N ARG A 39 -13.52 39.28 -3.33
CA ARG A 39 -14.90 39.78 -3.45
C ARG A 39 -15.84 38.82 -2.73
N SER A 40 -16.86 39.34 -2.06
CA SER A 40 -17.85 38.54 -1.32
C SER A 40 -18.54 37.48 -2.19
N GLU A 41 -18.89 37.84 -3.43
CA GLU A 41 -19.49 36.94 -4.43
C GLU A 41 -18.63 35.69 -4.69
N VAL A 42 -17.30 35.86 -4.70
CA VAL A 42 -16.35 34.75 -4.93
C VAL A 42 -16.31 33.85 -3.69
N SER A 43 -16.32 34.43 -2.49
CA SER A 43 -16.38 33.68 -1.23
C SER A 43 -17.66 32.85 -1.11
N GLU A 44 -18.82 33.42 -1.44
CA GLU A 44 -20.11 32.70 -1.43
C GLU A 44 -20.12 31.53 -2.42
N SER A 45 -19.53 31.70 -3.61
CA SER A 45 -19.41 30.63 -4.60
C SER A 45 -18.51 29.48 -4.12
N ILE A 46 -17.43 29.79 -3.40
CA ILE A 46 -16.51 28.81 -2.83
C ILE A 46 -17.19 28.05 -1.70
N GLU A 47 -17.94 28.72 -0.82
CA GLU A 47 -18.70 28.07 0.25
C GLU A 47 -19.78 27.13 -0.30
N ALA A 48 -20.49 27.53 -1.35
CA ALA A 48 -21.48 26.68 -2.00
C ALA A 48 -20.83 25.42 -2.62
N LEU A 49 -19.65 25.58 -3.23
CA LEU A 49 -18.87 24.47 -3.80
C LEU A 49 -18.38 23.52 -2.69
N ILE A 50 -17.83 24.04 -1.61
CA ILE A 50 -17.36 23.23 -0.47
C ILE A 50 -18.52 22.47 0.15
N LYS A 51 -19.67 23.12 0.40
CA LYS A 51 -20.88 22.46 0.94
C LYS A 51 -21.36 21.33 0.02
N ARG A 52 -21.37 21.54 -1.29
CA ARG A 52 -21.73 20.49 -2.27
C ARG A 52 -20.76 19.31 -2.19
N ARG A 53 -19.44 19.54 -2.16
CA ARG A 53 -18.44 18.47 -2.10
C ARG A 53 -18.52 17.67 -0.79
N ILE A 54 -18.76 18.34 0.33
CA ILE A 54 -18.99 17.68 1.63
C ILE A 54 -20.23 16.80 1.59
N LEU A 55 -21.35 17.28 1.02
CA LEU A 55 -22.58 16.50 0.91
C LEU A 55 -22.44 15.27 0.01
N VAL A 56 -21.67 15.38 -1.08
CA VAL A 56 -21.39 14.26 -1.99
C VAL A 56 -20.29 13.34 -1.43
N GLY A 57 -19.46 13.82 -0.51
CA GLY A 57 -18.35 13.07 0.08
C GLY A 57 -17.14 12.94 -0.86
N GLU A 58 -17.05 13.77 -1.90
CA GLU A 58 -15.96 13.78 -2.87
C GLU A 58 -14.82 14.66 -2.37
N PHE A 59 -13.89 14.04 -1.64
CA PHE A 59 -12.66 14.67 -1.17
C PHE A 59 -11.46 14.21 -2.00
N ASP A 60 -10.73 15.17 -2.55
CA ASP A 60 -9.49 14.94 -3.31
C ASP A 60 -8.30 14.70 -2.35
N GLU A 61 -8.49 13.86 -1.32
CA GLU A 61 -7.46 13.53 -0.31
C GLU A 61 -6.59 12.34 -0.76
N LEU A 62 -5.34 12.33 -0.30
CA LEU A 62 -4.46 11.19 -0.52
C LEU A 62 -4.85 10.08 0.46
N VAL A 63 -5.49 9.03 -0.06
CA VAL A 63 -5.74 7.81 0.71
C VAL A 63 -4.41 7.21 1.17
N ARG A 64 -4.33 6.82 2.45
CA ARG A 64 -3.16 6.10 2.98
C ARG A 64 -2.93 4.86 2.14
N ARG A 65 -1.81 4.79 1.44
CA ARG A 65 -1.40 3.54 0.81
C ARG A 65 -0.95 2.59 1.91
N PRO A 66 -1.47 1.34 1.95
CA PRO A 66 -0.82 0.31 2.73
C PRO A 66 0.65 0.26 2.31
N ASP A 67 1.54 0.13 3.28
CA ASP A 67 2.92 -0.23 3.02
C ASP A 67 2.96 -1.52 2.20
N ALA A 68 4.01 -1.73 1.41
CA ALA A 68 4.09 -2.86 0.48
C ALA A 68 3.94 -4.24 1.17
N SER A 69 4.11 -4.30 2.50
CA SER A 69 3.85 -5.43 3.39
C SER A 69 2.37 -5.78 3.56
N ASP A 70 1.47 -4.81 3.40
CA ASP A 70 0.04 -4.89 3.71
C ASP A 70 -0.82 -5.16 2.46
N ILE A 71 -0.21 -5.46 1.30
CA ILE A 71 -0.96 -5.80 0.08
C ILE A 71 -1.61 -7.18 0.31
N PRO A 72 -2.95 -7.26 0.43
CA PRO A 72 -3.62 -8.55 0.52
C PRO A 72 -3.44 -9.23 -0.84
N GLY A 73 -2.74 -10.36 -0.86
CA GLY A 73 -2.52 -11.19 -2.06
C GLY A 73 -3.79 -11.88 -2.57
N ASP A 74 -4.97 -11.31 -2.34
CA ASP A 74 -6.24 -11.87 -2.76
C ASP A 74 -6.85 -11.07 -3.90
N THR A 75 -6.36 -11.35 -5.09
CA THR A 75 -7.19 -11.28 -6.30
C THR A 75 -7.00 -12.56 -7.11
N ARG A 76 -7.25 -13.72 -6.50
CA ARG A 76 -7.61 -14.92 -7.28
C ARG A 76 -9.07 -14.80 -7.69
N ARG A 77 -9.35 -14.08 -8.78
CA ARG A 77 -10.65 -14.21 -9.45
C ARG A 77 -10.51 -14.14 -10.97
N GLY A 78 -10.80 -15.29 -11.59
CA GLY A 78 -11.57 -15.27 -12.84
C GLY A 78 -10.80 -15.59 -14.11
N LEU A 79 -10.20 -16.77 -14.18
CA LEU A 79 -10.30 -17.58 -15.40
C LEU A 79 -10.07 -19.05 -15.02
N VAL A 80 -11.16 -19.80 -14.87
CA VAL A 80 -11.07 -21.27 -14.83
C VAL A 80 -10.94 -21.70 -16.27
N GLU A 81 -9.71 -22.01 -16.69
CA GLU A 81 -9.47 -22.68 -17.97
C GLU A 81 -10.07 -24.08 -17.89
N LEU A 82 -11.20 -24.28 -18.58
CA LEU A 82 -11.78 -25.61 -18.75
C LEU A 82 -11.00 -26.31 -19.86
N ASP A 83 -10.33 -27.41 -19.51
CA ASP A 83 -9.64 -28.27 -20.47
C ASP A 83 -10.66 -29.15 -21.20
N ASP A 84 -10.84 -28.94 -22.51
CA ASP A 84 -11.73 -29.72 -23.38
C ASP A 84 -11.16 -31.11 -23.75
N SER A 85 -10.07 -31.53 -23.11
CA SER A 85 -9.50 -32.87 -23.32
C SER A 85 -10.36 -33.98 -22.67
N LYS A 86 -10.24 -35.21 -23.18
CA LYS A 86 -10.98 -36.35 -22.62
C LYS A 86 -10.62 -36.55 -21.16
N ALA A 87 -11.63 -36.80 -20.32
CA ALA A 87 -11.47 -37.06 -18.90
C ALA A 87 -10.43 -38.19 -18.67
N LYS A 88 -9.37 -37.86 -17.92
CA LYS A 88 -8.27 -38.79 -17.59
C LYS A 88 -8.63 -39.74 -16.44
N GLN A 89 -9.73 -39.47 -15.73
CA GLN A 89 -10.16 -40.19 -14.54
C GLN A 89 -11.45 -40.98 -14.82
N SER A 90 -11.60 -42.11 -14.13
CA SER A 90 -12.80 -42.94 -14.19
C SER A 90 -13.94 -42.30 -13.38
N LEU A 91 -15.21 -42.58 -13.74
CA LEU A 91 -16.37 -42.10 -12.99
C LEU A 91 -16.28 -42.45 -11.49
N ALA A 92 -15.81 -43.66 -11.16
CA ALA A 92 -15.64 -44.07 -9.77
C ALA A 92 -14.65 -43.19 -9.00
N GLU A 93 -13.56 -42.76 -9.64
CA GLU A 93 -12.53 -41.89 -9.05
C GLU A 93 -13.05 -40.46 -8.86
N ILE A 94 -13.86 -39.95 -9.80
CA ILE A 94 -14.51 -38.64 -9.68
C ILE A 94 -15.47 -38.62 -8.49
N TYR A 95 -16.29 -39.67 -8.32
CA TYR A 95 -17.20 -39.76 -7.17
C TYR A 95 -16.45 -39.88 -5.84
N GLU A 96 -15.32 -40.59 -5.80
CA GLU A 96 -14.47 -40.66 -4.62
C GLU A 96 -13.88 -39.28 -4.27
N GLU A 97 -13.32 -38.57 -5.26
CA GLU A 97 -12.76 -37.23 -5.08
C GLU A 97 -13.82 -36.20 -4.67
N GLU A 98 -15.01 -36.23 -5.26
CA GLU A 98 -16.14 -35.37 -4.87
C GLU A 98 -16.63 -35.67 -3.45
N HIS A 99 -16.70 -36.94 -3.06
CA HIS A 99 -17.08 -37.32 -1.71
C HIS A 99 -16.05 -36.82 -0.67
N VAL A 100 -14.75 -36.97 -0.96
CA VAL A 100 -13.67 -36.44 -0.10
C VAL A 100 -13.72 -34.91 -0.02
N LYS A 101 -13.94 -34.24 -1.16
CA LYS A 101 -14.08 -32.79 -1.23
C LYS A 101 -15.26 -32.26 -0.40
N ASN A 102 -16.40 -32.95 -0.43
CA ASN A 102 -17.58 -32.56 0.33
C ASN A 102 -17.47 -32.91 1.83
N SER A 103 -16.77 -34.00 2.15
CA SER A 103 -16.58 -34.45 3.54
C SER A 103 -15.50 -33.65 4.28
N ASN A 104 -14.49 -33.16 3.56
CA ASN A 104 -13.37 -32.40 4.13
C ASN A 104 -13.02 -31.21 3.22
N PRO A 105 -13.83 -30.13 3.23
CA PRO A 105 -13.58 -28.95 2.40
C PRO A 105 -12.24 -28.26 2.72
N ASP A 106 -11.74 -28.37 3.95
CA ASP A 106 -10.49 -27.71 4.39
C ASP A 106 -9.21 -28.46 4.00
N ALA A 107 -9.30 -29.77 3.72
CA ALA A 107 -8.14 -30.62 3.43
C ALA A 107 -8.01 -30.99 1.93
N TYR A 108 -9.03 -30.70 1.12
CA TYR A 108 -9.03 -31.05 -0.29
C TYR A 108 -8.15 -30.09 -1.11
N VAL A 109 -7.01 -30.59 -1.59
CA VAL A 109 -6.14 -29.89 -2.53
C VAL A 109 -6.32 -30.54 -3.90
N SER A 110 -6.74 -29.76 -4.91
CA SER A 110 -6.86 -30.29 -6.26
C SER A 110 -5.48 -30.73 -6.78
N LYS A 111 -5.41 -31.82 -7.56
CA LYS A 111 -4.15 -32.30 -8.19
C LYS A 111 -3.45 -31.20 -9.00
N THR A 112 -4.25 -30.29 -9.59
CA THR A 112 -3.77 -29.09 -10.31
C THR A 112 -3.13 -28.06 -9.38
N ASP A 113 -3.75 -27.78 -8.22
CA ASP A 113 -3.18 -26.88 -7.22
C ASP A 113 -1.92 -27.48 -6.58
N GLU A 114 -1.85 -28.79 -6.43
CA GLU A 114 -0.66 -29.45 -5.87
C GLU A 114 0.54 -29.34 -6.82
N LYS A 115 0.36 -29.52 -8.14
CA LYS A 115 1.41 -29.27 -9.12
C LYS A 115 1.84 -27.80 -9.10
N LEU A 116 0.88 -26.87 -9.10
CA LEU A 116 1.16 -25.44 -9.03
C LEU A 116 1.94 -25.07 -7.76
N ARG A 117 1.59 -25.65 -6.61
CA ARG A 117 2.34 -25.45 -5.35
C ARG A 117 3.77 -25.96 -5.43
N ARG A 118 4.01 -27.09 -6.10
CA ARG A 118 5.37 -27.61 -6.35
C ARG A 118 6.17 -26.65 -7.22
N ASP A 119 5.58 -26.19 -8.33
CA ASP A 119 6.23 -25.27 -9.27
C ASP A 119 6.56 -23.92 -8.59
N VAL A 120 5.63 -23.36 -7.81
CA VAL A 120 5.85 -22.13 -7.02
C VAL A 120 7.00 -22.32 -6.03
N LYS A 121 7.03 -23.45 -5.31
CA LYS A 121 8.10 -23.76 -4.34
C LYS A 121 9.47 -23.90 -5.01
N GLU A 122 9.52 -24.49 -6.20
CA GLU A 122 10.77 -24.59 -6.99
C GLU A 122 11.27 -23.21 -7.41
N VAL A 123 10.39 -22.38 -7.96
CA VAL A 123 10.71 -20.99 -8.36
C VAL A 123 11.18 -20.17 -7.16
N GLU A 124 10.53 -20.30 -6.00
CA GLU A 124 10.96 -19.63 -4.76
C GLU A 124 12.37 -20.04 -4.32
N ASN A 125 12.72 -21.32 -4.43
CA ASN A 125 14.05 -21.81 -4.10
C ASN A 125 15.10 -21.26 -5.08
N MET A 126 14.83 -21.33 -6.38
CA MET A 126 15.71 -20.76 -7.41
C MET A 126 15.91 -19.25 -7.21
N TRP A 127 14.85 -18.53 -6.84
CA TRP A 127 14.92 -17.10 -6.56
C TRP A 127 15.82 -16.80 -5.36
N LYS A 128 15.71 -17.57 -4.27
CA LYS A 128 16.58 -17.44 -3.09
C LYS A 128 18.05 -17.64 -3.44
N ASP A 129 18.36 -18.66 -4.25
CA ASP A 129 19.72 -18.95 -4.70
C ASP A 129 20.29 -17.84 -5.58
N VAL A 130 19.50 -17.33 -6.53
CA VAL A 130 19.91 -16.23 -7.41
C VAL A 130 20.14 -14.95 -6.61
N CYS A 131 19.23 -14.59 -5.69
CA CYS A 131 19.43 -13.44 -4.80
C CYS A 131 20.71 -13.59 -3.97
N ALA A 132 20.95 -14.74 -3.34
CA ALA A 132 22.14 -14.96 -2.53
C ALA A 132 23.44 -14.80 -3.34
N ARG A 133 23.46 -15.27 -4.59
CA ARG A 133 24.60 -15.08 -5.51
C ARG A 133 24.79 -13.62 -5.91
N LEU A 134 23.70 -12.91 -6.21
CA LEU A 134 23.75 -11.48 -6.57
C LEU A 134 24.17 -10.60 -5.38
N ASP A 135 23.69 -10.92 -4.19
CA ASP A 135 24.06 -10.23 -2.96
C ASP A 135 25.56 -10.41 -2.67
N ALA A 136 26.10 -11.61 -2.85
CA ALA A 136 27.52 -11.89 -2.73
C ALA A 136 28.38 -11.15 -3.79
N LEU A 137 27.92 -11.10 -5.04
CA LEU A 137 28.61 -10.37 -6.12
C LEU A 137 28.59 -8.85 -5.93
N SER A 138 27.56 -8.31 -5.28
CA SER A 138 27.40 -6.87 -5.04
C SER A 138 28.10 -6.38 -3.76
N SER A 139 28.99 -7.19 -3.16
CA SER A 139 29.68 -6.84 -1.90
C SER A 139 28.70 -6.43 -0.78
N TRP A 140 27.52 -7.05 -0.77
CA TRP A 140 26.43 -6.78 0.18
C TRP A 140 25.87 -5.34 0.19
N HIS A 141 26.05 -4.59 -0.89
CA HIS A 141 25.43 -3.27 -1.08
C HIS A 141 24.08 -3.38 -1.82
N TYR A 142 23.09 -4.00 -1.20
CA TYR A 142 21.75 -4.17 -1.77
C TYR A 142 20.67 -3.59 -0.84
N LYS A 143 19.45 -3.39 -1.39
CA LYS A 143 18.29 -3.02 -0.57
C LYS A 143 17.78 -4.26 0.15
N PRO A 144 17.68 -4.27 1.49
CA PRO A 144 17.21 -5.44 2.21
C PRO A 144 15.81 -5.84 1.73
N LYS A 145 15.54 -7.14 1.76
CA LYS A 145 14.24 -7.69 1.35
C LYS A 145 13.12 -7.06 2.21
N PRO A 146 11.95 -6.77 1.63
CA PRO A 146 10.82 -6.28 2.41
C PRO A 146 10.48 -7.27 3.51
N ALA A 147 10.08 -6.78 4.68
CA ALA A 147 9.72 -7.61 5.82
C ALA A 147 8.49 -8.46 5.46
N ALA A 148 8.71 -9.75 5.22
CA ALA A 148 7.62 -10.71 5.10
C ALA A 148 7.21 -11.15 6.52
N PRO A 149 5.91 -11.24 6.83
CA PRO A 149 5.46 -11.74 8.12
C PRO A 149 5.87 -13.21 8.27
N SER A 150 6.74 -13.51 9.23
CA SER A 150 7.12 -14.88 9.60
C SER A 150 6.57 -15.21 11.00
N LEU A 151 5.85 -16.32 11.11
CA LEU A 151 5.32 -16.81 12.39
C LEU A 151 6.26 -17.87 12.98
N THR A 152 6.74 -17.62 14.18
CA THR A 152 7.54 -18.58 14.96
C THR A 152 6.72 -19.04 16.16
N VAL A 153 6.42 -20.33 16.23
CA VAL A 153 5.73 -20.91 17.40
C VAL A 153 6.78 -21.23 18.46
N VAL A 154 6.73 -20.53 19.60
CA VAL A 154 7.57 -20.80 20.77
C VAL A 154 6.80 -21.73 21.71
N ALA A 155 7.42 -22.83 22.12
CA ALA A 155 6.83 -23.77 23.07
C ALA A 155 7.14 -23.35 24.53
N ASP A 156 6.27 -23.76 25.46
CA ASP A 156 6.50 -23.63 26.91
C ASP A 156 7.57 -24.63 27.36
N VAL A 157 8.83 -24.30 27.09
CA VAL A 157 9.99 -25.05 27.56
C VAL A 157 10.91 -24.13 28.35
N ALA A 158 11.62 -24.70 29.31
CA ALA A 158 12.66 -23.98 30.03
C ALA A 158 13.68 -23.41 29.03
N THR A 159 14.14 -22.19 29.27
CA THR A 159 15.13 -21.50 28.41
C THR A 159 16.37 -22.36 28.11
N ILE A 160 16.77 -23.24 29.02
CA ILE A 160 17.87 -24.21 28.82
C ILE A 160 17.67 -25.09 27.57
N ALA A 161 16.44 -25.48 27.22
CA ALA A 161 16.18 -26.35 26.07
C ALA A 161 16.47 -25.67 24.72
N MET A 162 16.57 -24.33 24.71
CA MET A 162 16.95 -23.52 23.56
C MET A 162 18.43 -23.10 23.57
N GLU A 163 19.17 -23.39 24.65
CA GLU A 163 20.59 -23.10 24.73
C GLU A 163 21.39 -24.09 23.86
N ASP A 164 22.54 -23.64 23.37
CA ASP A 164 23.49 -24.51 22.70
C ASP A 164 23.95 -25.62 23.66
N ALA A 165 24.23 -26.81 23.09
CA ALA A 165 24.70 -27.95 23.86
C ALA A 165 26.08 -27.68 24.50
N GLN A 166 26.07 -27.15 25.71
CA GLN A 166 27.24 -26.94 26.56
C GLN A 166 27.14 -27.83 27.81
N PRO A 167 28.27 -28.31 28.35
CA PRO A 167 28.28 -29.23 29.50
C PRO A 167 27.68 -28.63 30.78
N ALA A 168 27.58 -27.31 30.89
CA ALA A 168 26.86 -26.61 31.95
C ALA A 168 26.08 -25.44 31.33
N THR A 169 24.90 -25.15 31.89
CA THR A 169 24.12 -23.97 31.49
C THR A 169 24.83 -22.69 31.94
N ALA A 170 24.81 -21.67 31.08
CA ALA A 170 25.33 -20.35 31.42
C ALA A 170 24.44 -19.65 32.47
N GLN A 171 23.17 -20.05 32.57
CA GLN A 171 22.12 -19.44 33.39
C GLN A 171 22.04 -20.02 34.82
N GLY A 172 23.13 -20.46 35.44
CA GLY A 172 23.17 -20.82 36.87
C GLY A 172 21.91 -21.54 37.41
N VAL A 173 21.20 -20.90 38.36
CA VAL A 173 19.94 -21.39 38.97
C VAL A 173 18.68 -20.84 38.26
N HIS A 174 18.82 -19.89 37.35
CA HIS A 174 17.72 -19.17 36.69
C HIS A 174 17.26 -19.81 35.37
N GLY A 175 17.88 -20.89 34.91
CA GLY A 175 17.50 -21.58 33.67
C GLY A 175 16.13 -22.30 33.69
N GLY A 176 15.36 -22.18 34.78
CA GLY A 176 13.99 -22.69 34.89
C GLY A 176 12.90 -21.72 34.42
N ASP A 177 13.25 -20.48 34.03
CA ASP A 177 12.27 -19.51 33.55
C ASP A 177 11.63 -19.99 32.23
N SER A 178 10.29 -19.97 32.21
CA SER A 178 9.49 -20.27 31.02
C SER A 178 9.66 -19.15 29.99
N MET A 179 9.73 -19.52 28.71
CA MET A 179 9.87 -18.57 27.61
C MET A 179 8.60 -17.75 27.33
N ILE A 180 7.46 -18.19 27.85
CA ILE A 180 6.16 -17.57 27.58
C ILE A 180 5.85 -16.59 28.70
N ALA A 181 5.43 -15.38 28.33
CA ALA A 181 5.04 -14.38 29.32
C ALA A 181 3.75 -14.82 30.04
N PRO A 182 3.55 -14.50 31.34
CA PRO A 182 2.33 -14.88 32.05
C PRO A 182 1.03 -14.43 31.34
N GLN A 183 1.07 -13.31 30.61
CA GLN A 183 -0.06 -12.79 29.83
C GLN A 183 -0.36 -13.61 28.56
N GLU A 184 0.64 -14.32 28.02
CA GLU A 184 0.49 -15.24 26.90
C GLU A 184 -0.04 -16.61 27.39
N VAL A 185 0.25 -16.98 28.65
CA VAL A 185 -0.34 -18.16 29.32
C VAL A 185 -1.80 -17.91 29.70
N TYR A 186 -2.12 -16.72 30.21
CA TYR A 186 -3.47 -16.36 30.63
C TYR A 186 -3.75 -14.88 30.45
N ASN A 187 -4.74 -14.56 29.62
CA ASN A 187 -5.28 -13.22 29.46
C ASN A 187 -6.81 -13.26 29.66
N PRO A 188 -7.36 -12.65 30.73
CA PRO A 188 -8.80 -12.62 30.95
C PRO A 188 -9.48 -11.73 29.90
N GLY A 189 -9.96 -12.34 28.81
CA GLY A 189 -10.80 -11.70 27.80
C GLY A 189 -12.28 -11.74 28.19
N LYS A 190 -13.10 -10.90 27.53
CA LYS A 190 -14.57 -10.88 27.72
C LYS A 190 -15.24 -12.24 27.43
N ASP A 191 -14.56 -13.14 26.71
CA ASP A 191 -15.05 -14.47 26.35
C ASP A 191 -14.84 -15.53 27.45
N THR A 192 -14.11 -15.18 28.52
CA THR A 192 -13.86 -16.06 29.69
C THR A 192 -14.66 -15.67 30.93
N ALA A 193 -15.53 -14.66 30.80
CA ALA A 193 -16.36 -14.12 31.87
C ALA A 193 -17.86 -14.35 31.60
N GLU A 194 -18.24 -15.60 31.32
CA GLU A 194 -19.60 -16.12 31.45
C GLU A 194 -19.59 -17.46 32.19
#